data_AF-F4SXG7-F1
#
_entry.id   AF-F4SXG7-F1
#
_cell.length_a   1.000
_cell.length_b   1.000
_cell.length_c   1.000
_cell.angle_alpha   90.00
_cell.angle_beta   90.00
_cell.angle_gamma   90.00
#
_symmetry.space_group_name_H-M   'P 1'
#
loop_
_entity.id
_entity.type
_entity.pdbx_description
1 polymer ?
#
loop_
_entity_poly.entity_id
_entity_poly.type
_entity_poly.pdbx_seq_one_letter_code
_entity_poly.pdbx_strand_id
1 'polypeptide(L)'
;MKQRHGNSLLTTETKCISCRLGVPLSPQRRFQAIRIEEVKLRWFAFLIVLLAGCSSKHDYTNPPWNAKVPVQRAMQWMPISQKAGAAWGVDPQLITAIIAIESGGNPNAVSKSNAIGLMQIKASTSGRDVYRRMGWSGEPTTSELKNPERNISMGAAYLNILETGPLAGIEDPKVLQYALVVSYANGAGALLRTFSSDRKKAISKINDLDADEFLDHVARNHPAPQAPRYIYKLEQALDAM
;
A
#
# COMPACT_ATOMS: atom_id res chain seq x y z
N MET A 1 39.22 56.72 6.54
CA MET A 1 38.42 55.99 7.55
C MET A 1 38.95 54.56 7.68
N LYS A 2 39.81 54.32 8.67
CA LYS A 2 40.39 53.00 8.96
C LYS A 2 40.91 52.97 10.41
N GLN A 3 40.41 51.99 11.16
CA GLN A 3 41.07 51.21 12.22
C GLN A 3 41.43 51.80 13.61
N ARG A 4 40.99 51.00 14.62
CA ARG A 4 41.74 50.34 15.72
C ARG A 4 41.89 51.02 17.11
N HIS A 5 41.71 50.13 18.12
CA HIS A 5 42.31 50.07 19.48
C HIS A 5 41.69 51.03 20.51
N GLY A 6 41.55 50.73 21.81
CA GLY A 6 41.98 49.64 22.69
C GLY A 6 41.74 50.05 24.17
N ASN A 7 42.13 49.19 25.12
CA ASN A 7 42.36 49.42 26.57
C ASN A 7 41.21 49.38 27.61
N SER A 8 41.02 48.20 28.20
CA SER A 8 41.48 47.74 29.54
C SER A 8 41.69 48.67 30.76
N LEU A 9 41.20 48.14 31.92
CA LEU A 9 41.76 48.09 33.30
C LEU A 9 41.63 49.27 34.28
N LEU A 10 41.06 48.97 35.47
CA LEU A 10 41.43 49.37 36.86
C LEU A 10 40.28 48.92 37.81
N THR A 11 40.30 47.82 38.57
CA THR A 11 40.93 47.48 39.88
C THR A 11 40.60 48.39 41.07
N THR A 12 40.51 47.77 42.27
CA THR A 12 40.43 48.28 43.67
C THR A 12 39.01 48.31 44.27
N GLU A 13 38.69 47.95 45.52
CA GLU A 13 39.30 47.18 46.62
C GLU A 13 38.26 47.06 47.78
N THR A 14 38.46 46.11 48.71
CA THR A 14 38.19 46.23 50.18
C THR A 14 36.81 45.92 50.83
N LYS A 15 36.76 44.71 51.43
CA LYS A 15 36.39 44.28 52.81
C LYS A 15 35.23 44.91 53.64
N CYS A 16 34.40 43.97 54.15
CA CYS A 16 33.86 43.76 55.51
C CYS A 16 33.02 44.83 56.25
N ILE A 17 31.87 44.41 56.80
CA ILE A 17 31.55 44.36 58.25
C ILE A 17 30.28 43.52 58.49
N SER A 18 30.30 42.80 59.61
CA SER A 18 29.30 41.85 60.13
C SER A 18 28.12 42.52 60.84
N CYS A 19 26.93 41.90 60.84
CA CYS A 19 26.00 41.99 61.98
C CYS A 19 25.05 40.78 62.09
N ARG A 20 25.40 39.88 63.02
CA ARG A 20 24.59 39.20 64.06
C ARG A 20 23.09 38.82 63.88
N LEU A 21 22.87 37.56 64.28
CA LEU A 21 21.86 37.00 65.21
C LEU A 21 20.51 36.49 64.69
N GLY A 22 20.25 35.20 64.99
CA GLY A 22 18.99 34.76 65.59
C GLY A 22 18.06 33.90 64.72
N VAL A 23 18.20 32.59 64.82
CA VAL A 23 17.22 31.57 64.35
C VAL A 23 16.13 31.38 65.43
N PRO A 24 14.87 31.04 65.08
CA PRO A 24 14.41 29.68 65.42
C PRO A 24 13.51 29.00 64.36
N LEU A 25 13.93 27.78 64.02
CA LEU A 25 13.23 26.50 63.87
C LEU A 25 11.69 26.46 63.66
N SER A 26 11.29 25.71 62.62
CA SER A 26 10.00 25.01 62.54
C SER A 26 10.22 23.53 62.13
N PRO A 27 9.29 22.60 62.47
CA PRO A 27 9.65 21.24 62.84
C PRO A 27 9.64 20.22 61.69
N GLN A 28 10.52 19.22 61.86
CA GLN A 28 10.64 18.02 61.04
C GLN A 28 9.38 17.15 61.06
N ARG A 29 8.98 16.65 59.88
CA ARG A 29 8.18 15.42 59.78
C ARG A 29 9.11 14.22 59.58
N ARG A 30 9.02 13.30 60.53
CA ARG A 30 9.56 11.93 60.47
C ARG A 30 8.97 11.17 59.28
N PHE A 31 9.83 10.47 58.55
CA PHE A 31 9.46 9.24 57.85
C PHE A 31 10.27 8.10 58.45
N GLN A 32 9.57 7.07 58.92
CA GLN A 32 10.14 5.86 59.48
C GLN A 32 10.73 4.99 58.36
N ALA A 33 11.84 4.34 58.69
CA ALA A 33 12.56 3.40 57.84
C ALA A 33 11.77 2.09 57.67
N ILE A 34 11.81 1.54 56.44
CA ILE A 34 11.62 0.12 56.18
C ILE A 34 12.93 -0.39 55.60
N ARG A 35 13.56 -1.31 56.33
CA ARG A 35 14.76 -2.08 55.94
C ARG A 35 14.30 -3.52 55.78
N ILE A 36 14.29 -4.09 54.58
CA ILE A 36 14.46 -5.55 54.37
C ILE A 36 15.19 -5.76 53.04
N GLU A 37 16.34 -6.41 53.13
CA GLU A 37 17.09 -7.03 52.04
C GLU A 37 16.23 -8.05 51.29
N GLU A 38 16.15 -7.95 49.96
CA GLU A 38 15.97 -9.09 49.04
C GLU A 38 16.56 -8.62 47.70
N VAL A 39 17.87 -8.38 47.71
CA VAL A 39 18.67 -8.19 46.51
C VAL A 39 18.89 -9.57 45.90
N LYS A 40 18.81 -9.66 44.56
CA LYS A 40 19.32 -10.74 43.69
C LYS A 40 18.34 -11.88 43.36
N LEU A 41 17.38 -11.64 42.45
CA LEU A 41 17.09 -12.63 41.37
C LEU A 41 16.11 -12.18 40.27
N ARG A 42 15.56 -10.96 40.30
CA ARG A 42 14.43 -10.61 39.41
C ARG A 42 14.75 -9.66 38.25
N TRP A 43 16.03 -9.50 37.90
CA TRP A 43 16.47 -8.60 36.82
C TRP A 43 17.15 -9.29 35.63
N PHE A 44 17.00 -10.62 35.48
CA PHE A 44 17.56 -11.38 34.35
C PHE A 44 16.54 -12.27 33.61
N ALA A 45 15.25 -11.97 33.68
CA ALA A 45 14.21 -12.67 32.91
C ALA A 45 13.45 -11.76 31.94
N PHE A 46 14.06 -10.66 31.49
CA PHE A 46 13.53 -9.82 30.40
C PHE A 46 14.46 -9.79 29.18
N LEU A 47 15.25 -10.86 28.96
CA LEU A 47 16.13 -10.99 27.80
C LEU A 47 16.02 -12.33 27.06
N ILE A 48 14.85 -13.00 27.11
CA ILE A 48 14.50 -14.04 26.12
C ILE A 48 13.00 -13.96 25.83
N VAL A 49 12.59 -12.90 25.12
CA VAL A 49 11.51 -13.02 24.13
C VAL A 49 12.14 -12.71 22.77
N LEU A 50 13.20 -13.47 22.46
CA LEU A 50 13.77 -13.55 21.13
C LEU A 50 13.01 -14.63 20.37
N LEU A 51 12.40 -14.20 19.26
CA LEU A 51 12.22 -15.02 18.07
C LEU A 51 11.23 -16.19 18.16
N ALA A 52 9.97 -15.85 18.42
CA ALA A 52 8.87 -16.52 17.73
C ALA A 52 8.02 -15.46 17.02
N GLY A 53 8.66 -14.70 16.15
CA GLY A 53 7.95 -14.07 15.04
C GLY A 53 7.48 -15.19 14.12
N CYS A 54 6.42 -15.89 14.52
CA CYS A 54 5.67 -16.75 13.62
C CYS A 54 5.19 -15.82 12.50
N SER A 55 5.89 -15.85 11.37
CA SER A 55 5.39 -15.36 10.10
C SER A 55 4.12 -16.15 9.84
N SER A 56 2.98 -15.67 10.34
CA SER A 56 1.68 -16.22 9.98
C SER A 56 1.53 -15.86 8.51
N LYS A 57 1.95 -16.78 7.63
CA LYS A 57 1.68 -16.72 6.20
C LYS A 57 0.18 -16.46 6.10
N HIS A 58 -0.18 -15.28 5.65
CA HIS A 58 -1.58 -14.90 5.56
C HIS A 58 -2.18 -15.80 4.48
N ASP A 59 -3.08 -16.69 4.89
CA ASP A 59 -3.75 -17.57 3.94
C ASP A 59 -4.64 -16.71 3.03
N TYR A 60 -4.16 -16.47 1.80
CA TYR A 60 -4.83 -15.62 0.83
C TYR A 60 -6.03 -16.32 0.18
N THR A 61 -6.14 -17.64 0.33
CA THR A 61 -7.25 -18.45 -0.20
C THR A 61 -8.48 -18.41 0.73
N ASN A 62 -8.27 -18.22 2.04
CA ASN A 62 -9.35 -18.19 3.03
C ASN A 62 -9.90 -16.76 3.27
N PRO A 63 -11.23 -16.55 3.34
CA PRO A 63 -12.30 -17.51 3.02
C PRO A 63 -12.36 -17.83 1.53
N PRO A 64 -12.79 -19.06 1.15
CA PRO A 64 -13.02 -19.40 -0.25
C PRO A 64 -13.93 -18.37 -0.92
N TRP A 65 -13.62 -18.01 -2.16
CA TRP A 65 -14.44 -17.08 -2.94
C TRP A 65 -15.20 -17.85 -4.02
N ASN A 66 -16.53 -17.87 -3.91
CA ASN A 66 -17.39 -18.49 -4.92
C ASN A 66 -17.62 -17.51 -6.09
N ALA A 67 -16.96 -17.77 -7.21
CA ALA A 67 -16.98 -16.93 -8.40
C ALA A 67 -18.29 -16.99 -9.20
N LYS A 68 -19.13 -18.01 -8.99
CA LYS A 68 -20.27 -18.32 -9.86
C LYS A 68 -21.23 -17.14 -10.06
N VAL A 69 -21.71 -16.55 -8.96
CA VAL A 69 -22.67 -15.44 -9.02
C VAL A 69 -22.01 -14.13 -9.50
N PRO A 70 -20.83 -13.72 -8.97
CA PRO A 70 -20.11 -12.56 -9.48
C PRO A 70 -19.80 -12.62 -10.99
N VAL A 71 -19.31 -13.77 -11.48
CA VAL A 71 -18.97 -13.96 -12.90
C VAL A 71 -20.24 -13.95 -13.75
N GLN A 72 -21.30 -14.66 -13.35
CA GLN A 72 -22.58 -14.63 -14.07
C GLN A 72 -23.12 -13.20 -14.26
N ARG A 73 -23.00 -12.35 -13.23
CA ARG A 73 -23.40 -10.94 -13.32
C ARG A 73 -22.43 -10.13 -14.19
N ALA A 74 -21.13 -10.38 -14.09
CA ALA A 74 -20.13 -9.72 -14.93
C ALA A 74 -20.33 -10.05 -16.43
N MET A 75 -20.70 -11.29 -16.76
CA MET A 75 -20.97 -11.75 -18.14
C MET A 75 -22.10 -10.98 -18.83
N GLN A 76 -23.03 -10.35 -18.08
CA GLN A 76 -24.04 -9.45 -18.66
C GLN A 76 -23.42 -8.25 -19.40
N TRP A 77 -22.19 -7.89 -19.03
CA TRP A 77 -21.41 -6.80 -19.62
C TRP A 77 -20.41 -7.28 -20.67
N MET A 78 -20.43 -8.56 -21.05
CA MET A 78 -19.50 -9.14 -22.02
C MET A 78 -19.49 -8.40 -23.38
N PRO A 79 -20.63 -7.96 -23.97
CA PRO A 79 -20.58 -7.20 -25.23
C PRO A 79 -19.78 -5.90 -25.13
N ILE A 80 -19.88 -5.20 -24.00
CA ILE A 80 -19.10 -3.97 -23.74
C ILE A 80 -17.63 -4.32 -23.49
N SER A 81 -17.37 -5.41 -22.74
CA SER A 81 -16.03 -5.89 -22.43
C SER A 81 -15.28 -6.34 -23.69
N GLN A 82 -15.96 -6.97 -24.65
CA GLN A 82 -15.40 -7.33 -25.96
C GLN A 82 -15.04 -6.09 -26.77
N LYS A 83 -15.94 -5.10 -26.85
CA LYS A 83 -15.68 -3.84 -27.55
C LYS A 83 -14.50 -3.08 -26.93
N ALA A 84 -14.45 -2.99 -25.60
CA ALA A 84 -13.38 -2.33 -24.89
C ALA A 84 -12.04 -3.09 -25.01
N GLY A 85 -12.07 -4.41 -24.88
CA GLY A 85 -10.90 -5.27 -25.05
C GLY A 85 -10.30 -5.16 -26.43
N ALA A 86 -11.12 -5.21 -27.49
CA ALA A 86 -10.67 -5.01 -28.86
C ALA A 86 -10.05 -3.63 -29.10
N ALA A 87 -10.60 -2.57 -28.49
CA ALA A 87 -10.09 -1.20 -28.65
C ALA A 87 -8.75 -0.97 -27.94
N TRP A 88 -8.50 -1.67 -26.84
CA TRP A 88 -7.34 -1.45 -25.97
C TRP A 88 -6.32 -2.60 -25.98
N GLY A 89 -6.56 -3.66 -26.76
CA GLY A 89 -5.69 -4.83 -26.82
C GLY A 89 -5.68 -5.62 -25.51
N VAL A 90 -6.82 -5.67 -24.81
CA VAL A 90 -6.95 -6.36 -23.51
C VAL A 90 -7.93 -7.52 -23.66
N ASP A 91 -7.61 -8.67 -23.06
CA ASP A 91 -8.48 -9.84 -23.06
C ASP A 91 -9.85 -9.54 -22.40
N PRO A 92 -10.98 -9.73 -23.10
CA PRO A 92 -12.31 -9.57 -22.52
C PRO A 92 -12.60 -10.48 -21.31
N GLN A 93 -11.96 -11.65 -21.23
CA GLN A 93 -12.09 -12.53 -20.05
C GLN A 93 -11.43 -11.89 -18.83
N LEU A 94 -10.23 -11.31 -18.99
CA LEU A 94 -9.57 -10.55 -17.92
C LEU A 94 -10.42 -9.37 -17.44
N ILE A 95 -11.02 -8.61 -18.38
CA ILE A 95 -11.93 -7.50 -18.04
C ILE A 95 -13.13 -8.04 -17.23
N THR A 96 -13.73 -9.13 -17.68
CA THR A 96 -14.90 -9.75 -17.02
C THR A 96 -14.56 -10.26 -15.62
N ALA A 97 -13.40 -10.91 -15.46
CA ALA A 97 -12.89 -11.35 -14.16
C ALA A 97 -12.70 -10.18 -13.20
N ILE A 98 -12.11 -9.07 -13.66
CA ILE A 98 -11.96 -7.85 -12.84
C ILE A 98 -13.32 -7.29 -12.43
N ILE A 99 -14.30 -7.21 -13.35
CA ILE A 99 -15.67 -6.77 -13.01
C ILE A 99 -16.29 -7.66 -11.91
N ALA A 100 -16.11 -8.98 -12.02
CA ALA A 100 -16.61 -9.94 -11.04
C ALA A 100 -15.95 -9.74 -9.66
N ILE A 101 -14.63 -9.51 -9.62
CA ILE A 101 -13.87 -9.34 -8.38
C ILE A 101 -14.17 -8.00 -7.70
N GLU A 102 -14.26 -6.92 -8.49
CA GLU A 102 -14.35 -5.54 -8.01
C GLU A 102 -15.76 -5.14 -7.58
N SER A 103 -16.77 -5.48 -8.38
CA SER A 103 -18.15 -5.03 -8.16
C SER A 103 -19.17 -6.15 -8.10
N GLY A 104 -18.78 -7.39 -8.44
CA GLY A 104 -19.72 -8.49 -8.66
C GLY A 104 -20.74 -8.18 -9.75
N GLY A 105 -20.36 -7.37 -10.74
CA GLY A 105 -21.21 -6.90 -11.83
C GLY A 105 -22.17 -5.75 -11.46
N ASN A 106 -22.01 -5.10 -10.31
CA ASN A 106 -22.86 -3.98 -9.88
C ASN A 106 -22.34 -2.63 -10.44
N PRO A 107 -23.04 -1.98 -11.40
CA PRO A 107 -22.59 -0.72 -11.99
C PRO A 107 -22.68 0.48 -11.05
N ASN A 108 -23.39 0.35 -9.92
CA ASN A 108 -23.52 1.39 -8.91
C ASN A 108 -22.59 1.19 -7.71
N ALA A 109 -21.65 0.24 -7.77
CA ALA A 109 -20.71 -0.02 -6.68
C ALA A 109 -19.86 1.21 -6.35
N VAL A 110 -19.74 1.51 -5.06
CA VAL A 110 -18.90 2.60 -4.54
C VAL A 110 -18.11 2.05 -3.35
N SER A 111 -16.79 2.00 -3.44
CA SER A 111 -15.96 1.58 -2.30
C SER A 111 -15.85 2.67 -1.24
N LYS A 112 -15.40 2.30 -0.04
CA LYS A 112 -15.06 3.24 1.05
C LYS A 112 -14.02 4.29 0.64
N SER A 113 -13.20 3.98 -0.36
CA SER A 113 -12.17 4.86 -0.90
C SER A 113 -12.58 5.54 -2.21
N ASN A 114 -13.89 5.58 -2.49
CA ASN A 114 -14.50 6.24 -3.65
C ASN A 114 -14.03 5.70 -5.00
N ALA A 115 -13.81 4.38 -5.08
CA ALA A 115 -13.68 3.65 -6.34
C ALA A 115 -15.09 3.34 -6.87
N ILE A 116 -15.35 3.58 -8.16
CA ILE A 116 -16.71 3.69 -8.70
C ILE A 116 -16.94 2.68 -9.83
N GLY A 117 -18.14 2.09 -9.82
CA GLY A 117 -18.69 1.33 -10.93
C GLY A 117 -18.14 -0.09 -11.07
N LEU A 118 -18.35 -0.66 -12.26
CA LEU A 118 -18.11 -2.07 -12.57
C LEU A 118 -16.67 -2.52 -12.32
N MET A 119 -15.71 -1.71 -12.74
CA MET A 119 -14.27 -1.97 -12.62
C MET A 119 -13.62 -1.16 -11.49
N GLN A 120 -14.41 -0.55 -10.60
CA GLN A 120 -13.93 0.21 -9.44
C GLN A 120 -12.82 1.23 -9.78
N ILE A 121 -13.11 2.13 -10.72
CA ILE A 121 -12.19 3.20 -11.14
C ILE A 121 -12.17 4.31 -10.08
N LYS A 122 -10.98 4.78 -9.71
CA LYS A 122 -10.80 5.96 -8.85
C LYS A 122 -10.48 7.16 -9.72
N ALA A 123 -11.34 8.18 -9.68
CA ALA A 123 -11.18 9.40 -10.49
C ALA A 123 -9.78 10.01 -10.34
N SER A 124 -9.31 10.18 -9.10
CA SER A 124 -8.04 10.83 -8.78
C SER A 124 -6.78 10.01 -9.08
N THR A 125 -6.91 8.73 -9.46
CA THR A 125 -5.78 7.89 -9.85
C THR A 125 -5.98 7.32 -11.25
N SER A 126 -6.58 6.13 -11.39
CA SER A 126 -6.75 5.46 -12.67
C SER A 126 -7.59 6.27 -13.66
N GLY A 127 -8.61 6.99 -13.18
CA GLY A 127 -9.41 7.88 -14.01
C GLY A 127 -8.59 9.01 -14.63
N ARG A 128 -7.78 9.69 -13.81
CA ARG A 128 -6.89 10.76 -14.23
C ARG A 128 -5.77 10.27 -15.15
N ASP A 129 -5.22 9.09 -14.90
CA ASP A 129 -4.18 8.50 -15.75
C ASP A 129 -4.75 8.18 -17.15
N VAL A 130 -5.96 7.65 -17.22
CA VAL A 130 -6.67 7.43 -18.49
C VAL A 130 -6.98 8.75 -19.19
N TYR A 131 -7.45 9.79 -18.48
CA TYR A 131 -7.68 11.11 -19.08
C TYR A 131 -6.40 11.67 -19.71
N ARG A 132 -5.27 11.60 -19.00
CA ARG A 132 -3.97 12.01 -19.56
C ARG A 132 -3.60 11.19 -20.80
N ARG A 133 -3.80 9.88 -20.78
CA ARG A 133 -3.53 8.99 -21.93
C ARG A 133 -4.36 9.33 -23.17
N MET A 134 -5.55 9.89 -22.96
CA MET A 134 -6.45 10.39 -24.01
C MET A 134 -6.13 11.84 -24.43
N GLY A 135 -5.16 12.50 -23.80
CA GLY A 135 -4.87 13.92 -24.04
C GLY A 135 -5.89 14.88 -23.42
N TRP A 136 -6.70 14.42 -22.47
CA TRP A 136 -7.71 15.22 -21.77
C TRP A 136 -7.16 15.76 -20.45
N SER A 137 -7.63 16.94 -20.05
CA SER A 137 -7.34 17.53 -18.75
C SER A 137 -8.32 17.06 -17.68
N GLY A 138 -7.89 17.10 -16.41
CA GLY A 138 -8.75 16.81 -15.26
C GLY A 138 -8.91 15.31 -14.98
N GLU A 139 -10.05 14.93 -14.44
CA GLU A 139 -10.41 13.57 -14.06
C GLU A 139 -11.92 13.33 -14.27
N PRO A 140 -12.36 12.07 -14.48
CA PRO A 140 -13.76 11.76 -14.69
C PRO A 140 -14.61 12.03 -13.45
N THR A 141 -15.84 12.46 -13.67
CA THR A 141 -16.84 12.62 -12.59
C THR A 141 -17.39 11.27 -12.13
N THR A 142 -17.94 11.23 -10.91
CA THR A 142 -18.66 10.04 -10.41
C THR A 142 -19.80 9.61 -11.33
N SER A 143 -20.49 10.55 -11.96
CA SER A 143 -21.58 10.26 -12.91
C SER A 143 -21.05 9.53 -14.15
N GLU A 144 -19.95 10.03 -14.73
CA GLU A 144 -19.29 9.36 -15.85
C GLU A 144 -18.79 7.96 -15.47
N LEU A 145 -18.25 7.78 -14.26
CA LEU A 145 -17.78 6.48 -13.79
C LEU A 145 -18.90 5.49 -13.44
N LYS A 146 -20.14 5.94 -13.23
CA LYS A 146 -21.31 5.05 -13.07
C LYS A 146 -21.88 4.56 -14.40
N ASN A 147 -21.53 5.19 -15.52
CA ASN A 147 -21.94 4.71 -16.84
C ASN A 147 -21.15 3.43 -17.19
N PRO A 148 -21.81 2.28 -17.44
CA PRO A 148 -21.12 1.01 -17.69
C PRO A 148 -20.13 1.03 -18.84
N GLU A 149 -20.48 1.63 -19.98
CA GLU A 149 -19.62 1.67 -21.17
C GLU A 149 -18.37 2.51 -20.92
N ARG A 150 -18.53 3.71 -20.34
CA ARG A 150 -17.41 4.57 -19.93
C ARG A 150 -16.53 3.86 -18.90
N ASN A 151 -17.12 3.26 -17.87
CA ASN A 151 -16.38 2.60 -16.80
C ASN A 151 -15.52 1.44 -17.32
N ILE A 152 -16.12 0.55 -18.12
CA ILE A 152 -15.41 -0.59 -18.71
C ILE A 152 -14.33 -0.13 -19.68
N SER A 153 -14.63 0.85 -20.55
CA SER A 153 -13.63 1.39 -21.46
C SER A 153 -12.46 2.04 -20.72
N MET A 154 -12.70 2.73 -19.60
CA MET A 154 -11.63 3.31 -18.79
C MET A 154 -10.81 2.24 -18.06
N GLY A 155 -11.44 1.18 -17.56
CA GLY A 155 -10.72 0.06 -16.96
C GLY A 155 -9.84 -0.69 -17.96
N ALA A 156 -10.35 -0.95 -19.17
CA ALA A 156 -9.55 -1.52 -20.26
C ALA A 156 -8.39 -0.61 -20.66
N ALA A 157 -8.63 0.71 -20.77
CA ALA A 157 -7.57 1.68 -21.01
C ALA A 157 -6.51 1.68 -19.91
N TYR A 158 -6.93 1.56 -18.65
CA TYR A 158 -6.00 1.51 -17.52
C TYR A 158 -5.16 0.23 -17.52
N LEU A 159 -5.73 -0.92 -17.85
CA LEU A 159 -4.98 -2.17 -18.05
C LEU A 159 -3.91 -2.02 -19.14
N ASN A 160 -4.27 -1.42 -20.29
CA ASN A 160 -3.31 -1.14 -21.35
C ASN A 160 -2.18 -0.18 -20.89
N ILE A 161 -2.50 0.84 -20.08
CA ILE A 161 -1.51 1.75 -19.50
C ILE A 161 -0.53 0.99 -18.59
N LEU A 162 -1.04 0.06 -17.77
CA LEU A 162 -0.20 -0.76 -16.89
C LEU A 162 0.74 -1.67 -17.68
N GLU A 163 0.21 -2.37 -18.68
CA GLU A 163 0.94 -3.29 -19.56
C GLU A 163 2.03 -2.57 -20.36
N THR A 164 1.66 -1.49 -21.06
CA THR A 164 2.57 -0.77 -21.97
C THR A 164 3.50 0.22 -21.26
N GLY A 165 3.26 0.48 -19.97
CA GLY A 165 4.04 1.40 -19.15
C GLY A 165 4.89 0.69 -18.09
N PRO A 166 4.46 0.68 -16.82
CA PRO A 166 5.27 0.15 -15.74
C PRO A 166 5.63 -1.32 -15.90
N LEU A 167 4.75 -2.15 -16.50
CA LEU A 167 4.96 -3.60 -16.65
C LEU A 167 5.58 -4.00 -18.00
N ALA A 168 5.86 -3.05 -18.89
CA ALA A 168 6.39 -3.37 -20.21
C ALA A 168 7.75 -4.10 -20.11
N GLY A 169 7.84 -5.24 -20.78
CA GLY A 169 9.01 -6.12 -20.78
C GLY A 169 8.82 -7.42 -19.99
N ILE A 170 7.67 -7.65 -19.34
CA ILE A 170 7.31 -8.98 -18.84
C ILE A 170 7.06 -9.90 -20.03
N GLU A 171 7.74 -11.04 -20.07
CA GLU A 171 7.77 -11.93 -21.24
C GLU A 171 6.69 -13.02 -21.21
N ASP A 172 6.51 -13.68 -20.06
CA ASP A 172 5.50 -14.71 -19.91
C ASP A 172 4.10 -14.09 -19.81
N PRO A 173 3.15 -14.45 -20.71
CA PRO A 173 1.81 -13.87 -20.72
C PRO A 173 0.99 -14.15 -19.45
N LYS A 174 1.19 -15.29 -18.79
CA LYS A 174 0.50 -15.65 -17.54
C LYS A 174 1.08 -14.84 -16.37
N VAL A 175 2.41 -14.68 -16.31
CA VAL A 175 3.06 -13.78 -15.33
C VAL A 175 2.60 -12.34 -15.55
N LEU A 176 2.49 -11.88 -16.80
CA LEU A 176 1.95 -10.56 -17.13
C LEU A 176 0.50 -10.41 -16.65
N GLN A 177 -0.35 -11.43 -16.84
CA GLN A 177 -1.73 -11.44 -16.36
C GLN A 177 -1.78 -11.26 -14.83
N TYR A 178 -0.94 -11.99 -14.08
CA TYR A 178 -0.84 -11.86 -12.62
C TYR A 178 -0.32 -10.49 -12.19
N ALA A 179 0.73 -9.99 -12.85
CA ALA A 179 1.27 -8.68 -12.59
C ALA A 179 0.26 -7.57 -12.86
N LEU A 180 -0.56 -7.70 -13.91
CA LEU A 180 -1.64 -6.77 -14.24
C LEU A 180 -2.68 -6.69 -13.14
N VAL A 181 -3.24 -7.83 -12.69
CA VAL A 181 -4.31 -7.79 -11.67
C VAL A 181 -3.81 -7.31 -10.31
N VAL A 182 -2.58 -7.68 -9.92
CA VAL A 182 -1.97 -7.16 -8.68
C VAL A 182 -1.72 -5.66 -8.81
N SER A 183 -1.21 -5.20 -9.96
CA SER A 183 -0.96 -3.78 -10.22
C SER A 183 -2.24 -2.97 -10.30
N TYR A 184 -3.32 -3.55 -10.84
CA TYR A 184 -4.63 -2.92 -10.93
C TYR A 184 -5.19 -2.62 -9.55
N ALA A 185 -5.14 -3.61 -8.65
CA ALA A 185 -5.70 -3.51 -7.31
C ALA A 185 -4.82 -2.75 -6.31
N ASN A 186 -3.49 -2.89 -6.41
CA ASN A 186 -2.56 -2.42 -5.40
C ASN A 186 -1.49 -1.43 -5.91
N GLY A 187 -1.48 -1.15 -7.21
CA GLY A 187 -0.57 -0.21 -7.87
C GLY A 187 0.74 -0.87 -8.31
N ALA A 188 1.11 -0.69 -9.58
CA ALA A 188 2.33 -1.27 -10.16
C ALA A 188 3.61 -0.92 -9.41
N GLY A 189 3.72 0.31 -8.88
CA GLY A 189 4.87 0.71 -8.09
C GLY A 189 5.03 -0.10 -6.80
N ALA A 190 3.93 -0.50 -6.15
CA ALA A 190 3.98 -1.33 -4.94
C ALA A 190 4.47 -2.74 -5.27
N LEU A 191 3.97 -3.32 -6.37
CA LEU A 191 4.42 -4.60 -6.89
C LEU A 191 5.91 -4.58 -7.25
N LEU A 192 6.34 -3.69 -8.14
CA LEU A 192 7.72 -3.67 -8.66
C LEU A 192 8.76 -3.49 -7.53
N ARG A 193 8.43 -2.70 -6.49
CA ARG A 193 9.31 -2.47 -5.35
C ARG A 193 9.58 -3.71 -4.49
N THR A 194 8.75 -4.76 -4.58
CA THR A 194 9.04 -6.03 -3.89
C THR A 194 10.19 -6.80 -4.58
N PHE A 195 10.48 -6.50 -5.85
CA PHE A 195 11.57 -7.09 -6.63
C PHE A 195 12.82 -6.19 -6.62
N SER A 196 12.65 -4.90 -6.90
CA SER A 196 13.72 -3.91 -6.90
C SER A 196 13.17 -2.47 -6.88
N SER A 197 13.96 -1.51 -6.37
CA SER A 197 13.66 -0.09 -6.53
C SER A 197 13.89 0.42 -7.97
N ASP A 198 14.73 -0.26 -8.75
CA ASP A 198 14.94 0.01 -10.17
C ASP A 198 13.95 -0.80 -11.02
N ARG A 199 13.16 -0.12 -11.86
CA ARG A 199 12.14 -0.77 -12.69
C ARG A 199 12.74 -1.86 -13.60
N LYS A 200 13.86 -1.59 -14.28
CA LYS A 200 14.42 -2.56 -15.25
C LYS A 200 14.91 -3.81 -14.54
N LYS A 201 15.55 -3.66 -13.38
CA LYS A 201 15.94 -4.78 -12.51
C LYS A 201 14.74 -5.53 -11.95
N ALA A 202 13.66 -4.83 -11.60
CA ALA A 202 12.42 -5.47 -11.15
C ALA A 202 11.82 -6.36 -12.26
N ILE A 203 11.72 -5.84 -13.49
CA ILE A 203 11.21 -6.61 -14.64
C ILE A 203 12.11 -7.81 -14.94
N SER A 204 13.44 -7.64 -14.94
CA SER A 204 14.38 -8.76 -15.12
C SER A 204 14.13 -9.88 -14.10
N LYS A 205 13.97 -9.54 -12.82
CA LYS A 205 13.67 -10.53 -11.78
C LYS A 205 12.30 -11.18 -11.91
N ILE A 206 11.32 -10.46 -12.49
CA ILE A 206 10.00 -11.03 -12.77
C ILE A 206 10.11 -12.06 -13.89
N ASN A 207 10.91 -11.80 -14.93
CA ASN A 207 11.12 -12.74 -16.04
C ASN A 207 11.94 -13.99 -15.64
N ASP A 208 12.58 -13.97 -14.47
CA ASP A 208 13.26 -15.15 -13.92
C ASP A 208 12.28 -16.11 -13.19
N LEU A 209 10.98 -15.75 -13.07
CA LEU A 209 9.97 -16.54 -12.38
C LEU A 209 8.92 -17.08 -13.34
N ASP A 210 8.43 -18.29 -13.05
CA ASP A 210 7.15 -18.73 -13.61
C ASP A 210 5.94 -18.12 -12.85
N ALA A 211 4.72 -18.43 -13.30
CA ALA A 211 3.49 -17.87 -12.73
C ALA A 211 3.25 -18.30 -11.25
N ASP A 212 3.59 -19.54 -10.90
CA ASP A 212 3.42 -20.06 -9.53
C ASP A 212 4.46 -19.44 -8.60
N GLU A 213 5.71 -19.32 -9.05
CA GLU A 213 6.79 -18.62 -8.34
C GLU A 213 6.49 -17.14 -8.16
N PHE A 214 5.89 -16.48 -9.18
CA PHE A 214 5.43 -15.11 -9.08
C PHE A 214 4.35 -14.95 -8.01
N LEU A 215 3.33 -15.83 -8.01
CA LEU A 215 2.28 -15.84 -6.98
C LEU A 215 2.89 -16.04 -5.59
N ASP A 216 3.81 -16.99 -5.45
CA ASP A 216 4.51 -17.27 -4.20
C ASP A 216 5.32 -16.07 -3.69
N HIS A 217 6.02 -15.37 -4.59
CA HIS A 217 6.71 -14.12 -4.27
C HIS A 217 5.74 -13.04 -3.81
N VAL A 218 4.63 -12.83 -4.54
CA VAL A 218 3.61 -11.84 -4.15
C VAL A 218 3.02 -12.19 -2.78
N ALA A 219 2.75 -13.47 -2.49
CA ALA A 219 2.21 -13.91 -1.21
C ALA A 219 3.16 -13.70 -0.02
N ARG A 220 4.48 -13.82 -0.25
CA ARG A 220 5.50 -13.69 0.80
C ARG A 220 5.98 -12.25 0.99
N ASN A 221 6.01 -11.45 -0.07
CA ASN A 221 6.75 -10.19 -0.10
C ASN A 221 5.86 -8.95 -0.30
N HIS A 222 4.65 -9.10 -0.83
CA HIS A 222 3.78 -7.95 -1.07
C HIS A 222 3.17 -7.43 0.25
N PRO A 223 3.24 -6.12 0.57
CA PRO A 223 2.79 -5.59 1.85
C PRO A 223 1.26 -5.63 2.02
N ALA A 224 0.51 -5.69 0.92
CA ALA A 224 -0.94 -5.80 0.95
C ALA A 224 -1.38 -7.28 0.85
N PRO A 225 -2.08 -7.84 1.86
CA PRO A 225 -2.55 -9.22 1.84
C PRO A 225 -3.63 -9.49 0.78
N GLN A 226 -4.22 -8.43 0.23
CA GLN A 226 -5.19 -8.53 -0.88
C GLN A 226 -4.51 -8.85 -2.22
N ALA A 227 -3.21 -8.60 -2.39
CA ALA A 227 -2.51 -8.82 -3.66
C ALA A 227 -2.49 -10.30 -4.10
N PRO A 228 -1.96 -11.25 -3.30
CA PRO A 228 -2.02 -12.67 -3.68
C PRO A 228 -3.46 -13.20 -3.75
N ARG A 229 -4.36 -12.66 -2.91
CA ARG A 229 -5.78 -13.00 -2.92
C ARG A 229 -6.46 -12.59 -4.23
N TYR A 230 -5.99 -11.54 -4.89
CA TYR A 230 -6.53 -11.10 -6.17
C TYR A 230 -6.21 -12.12 -7.28
N ILE A 231 -4.99 -12.64 -7.31
CA ILE A 231 -4.59 -13.73 -8.22
C ILE A 231 -5.45 -14.97 -7.96
N TYR A 232 -5.61 -15.37 -6.69
CA TYR A 232 -6.51 -16.48 -6.33
C TYR A 232 -7.92 -16.28 -6.88
N LYS A 233 -8.51 -15.09 -6.71
CA LYS A 233 -9.84 -14.79 -7.25
C LYS A 233 -9.89 -14.74 -8.77
N LEU A 234 -8.79 -14.34 -9.43
CA LEU A 234 -8.68 -14.36 -10.89
C LEU A 234 -8.85 -15.80 -11.38
N GLU A 235 -8.08 -16.76 -10.86
CA GLU A 235 -8.20 -18.17 -11.27
C GLU A 235 -9.62 -18.69 -11.04
N GLN A 236 -10.21 -18.44 -9.86
CA GLN A 236 -11.60 -18.82 -9.60
C GLN A 236 -12.60 -18.20 -10.58
N ALA A 237 -12.34 -16.98 -11.05
CA ALA A 237 -13.20 -16.30 -12.02
C ALA A 237 -13.03 -16.87 -13.43
N LEU A 238 -11.79 -17.18 -13.84
CA LEU A 238 -11.49 -17.84 -15.11
C LEU A 238 -12.12 -19.23 -15.18
N ASP A 239 -12.04 -20.01 -14.09
CA ASP A 239 -12.65 -21.35 -13.99
C ASP A 239 -14.19 -21.33 -14.11
N ALA A 240 -14.82 -20.19 -13.78
CA ALA A 240 -16.27 -20.04 -13.78
C ALA A 240 -16.83 -19.42 -15.08
N MET A 241 -15.98 -19.08 -16.05
CA MET A 241 -16.36 -18.55 -17.37
C MET A 241 -16.46 -19.66 -18.41
#